data_AF-A0AAV2KTM5-F1
#
_entry.id   AF-A0AAV2KTM5-F1
#
_cell.length_a   1.000
_cell.length_b   1.000
_cell.length_c   1.000
_cell.angle_alpha   90.00
_cell.angle_beta   90.00
_cell.angle_gamma   90.00
#
_symmetry.space_group_name_H-M   'P 1'
#
loop_
_entity.id
_entity.type
_entity.pdbx_description
1 polymer ?
#
loop_
_entity_poly.entity_id
_entity_poly.type
_entity_poly.pdbx_seq_one_letter_code
_entity_poly.pdbx_strand_id
1 'polypeptide(L)'
;MTADDQGREGLHTIPMEGDDITAKKDGGVLKLVKREGTGQELPMIGDKVSVHYVGTLLDGTHFDSSRDREKFCFDLGKGQVIRAWDIGVATMKVGEVCQLICKPEYAYGSAGSPPKIPPNATLVFEIELFDFHGEDVSTDEDGGIIRRIITKGQGYSKPNEGAAVEVTVEGMLEGHVFYERELKFEVGDGDSFDLPTGVEKAIMAMEQGEEARFTIKPKYGFGTTGNEKLGIPGGATLEYKIKLTAFEKAKESWEMNTLEKLEQSAIVKEKGTQYFKEGKYKQASVQYKRIVSWLENESALQEEDEKVAKALRLAAHLNLAMCYLKIQEPGPALENCDKAMNLDSTNEKALFRRGEALFAMKEFDKAKDDFQKVIQLYPSNKAAKSQVALCQKSMKEQHEKDKRIYANMFQKFAERDSKKDNKSDLKKSGDESMDVENGETEAAE
;
A
#
# COMPACT_ATOMS: atom_id res chain seq x y z
N MET A 1 -62.92 43.17 -38.77
CA MET A 1 -62.52 41.80 -38.41
C MET A 1 -61.21 41.50 -39.11
N THR A 2 -60.11 41.59 -38.39
CA THR A 2 -58.90 40.81 -38.64
C THR A 2 -58.37 40.44 -37.26
N ALA A 3 -58.46 39.15 -36.98
CA ALA A 3 -57.76 38.49 -35.90
C ALA A 3 -56.26 38.61 -36.17
N ASP A 4 -55.50 38.99 -35.15
CA ASP A 4 -54.19 38.41 -34.78
C ASP A 4 -53.55 39.28 -33.68
N ASP A 5 -54.34 39.53 -32.62
CA ASP A 5 -53.87 40.11 -31.35
C ASP A 5 -53.92 39.03 -30.25
N GLN A 6 -53.37 37.85 -30.56
CA GLN A 6 -53.18 36.75 -29.61
C GLN A 6 -51.92 35.97 -30.01
N GLY A 7 -50.80 36.26 -29.33
CA GLY A 7 -49.54 35.54 -29.58
C GLY A 7 -48.27 36.22 -29.07
N ARG A 8 -48.28 36.72 -27.82
CA ARG A 8 -47.04 36.98 -27.07
C ARG A 8 -47.19 36.39 -25.67
N GLU A 9 -47.17 35.06 -25.59
CA GLU A 9 -46.74 34.40 -24.36
C GLU A 9 -45.28 34.78 -24.15
N GLY A 10 -44.98 35.47 -23.05
CA GLY A 10 -43.64 35.95 -22.75
C GLY A 10 -42.66 34.79 -22.70
N LEU A 11 -41.53 34.90 -23.41
CA LEU A 11 -40.40 34.00 -23.21
C LEU A 11 -40.01 34.10 -21.72
N HIS A 12 -40.29 33.04 -20.96
CA HIS A 12 -39.79 32.89 -19.59
C HIS A 12 -38.29 32.62 -19.65
N THR A 13 -37.48 33.68 -19.73
CA THR A 13 -36.03 33.55 -19.56
C THR A 13 -35.72 33.45 -18.08
N ILE A 14 -34.95 32.44 -17.69
CA ILE A 14 -34.50 32.27 -16.31
C ILE A 14 -33.67 33.51 -15.92
N PRO A 15 -33.98 34.18 -14.78
CA PRO A 15 -33.22 35.35 -14.32
C PRO A 15 -31.74 35.00 -14.12
N MET A 16 -30.85 35.89 -14.56
CA MET A 16 -29.41 35.76 -14.32
C MET A 16 -29.06 36.26 -12.91
N GLU A 17 -29.48 35.48 -11.91
CA GLU A 17 -29.26 35.77 -10.49
C GLU A 17 -28.31 34.74 -9.86
N GLY A 18 -27.55 35.16 -8.86
CA GLY A 18 -26.62 34.29 -8.13
C GLY A 18 -25.26 34.95 -7.90
N ASP A 19 -24.48 34.35 -7.00
CA ASP A 19 -23.13 34.77 -6.69
C ASP A 19 -22.16 34.30 -7.78
N ASP A 20 -21.30 35.19 -8.26
CA ASP A 20 -20.24 34.84 -9.18
C ASP A 20 -19.13 34.06 -8.46
N ILE A 21 -19.00 32.78 -8.79
CA ILE A 21 -18.04 31.86 -8.17
C ILE A 21 -16.78 31.65 -9.00
N THR A 22 -16.60 32.37 -10.12
CA THR A 22 -15.35 32.27 -10.88
C THR A 22 -14.21 32.99 -10.17
N ALA A 23 -12.99 32.47 -10.31
CA ALA A 23 -11.80 33.12 -9.77
C ALA A 23 -11.55 34.51 -10.41
N LYS A 24 -11.96 34.69 -11.68
CA LYS A 24 -11.79 35.95 -12.43
C LYS A 24 -12.89 36.98 -12.18
N LYS A 25 -13.97 36.60 -11.50
CA LYS A 25 -15.16 37.44 -11.31
C LYS A 25 -15.72 38.03 -12.62
N ASP A 26 -15.82 37.18 -13.64
CA ASP A 26 -16.24 37.51 -15.01
C ASP A 26 -17.73 37.19 -15.29
N GLY A 27 -18.48 36.80 -14.26
CA GLY A 27 -19.87 36.35 -14.35
C GLY A 27 -20.02 35.10 -15.20
N GLY A 28 -18.96 34.30 -15.34
CA GLY A 28 -18.95 33.09 -16.16
C GLY A 28 -19.77 31.94 -15.57
N VAL A 29 -19.81 31.86 -14.24
CA VAL A 29 -20.53 30.84 -13.48
C VAL A 29 -21.20 31.53 -12.29
N LEU A 30 -22.52 31.65 -12.34
CA LEU A 30 -23.32 32.19 -11.24
C LEU A 30 -23.95 31.04 -10.47
N LYS A 31 -23.93 31.11 -9.14
CA LYS A 31 -24.52 30.10 -8.25
C LYS A 31 -25.60 30.71 -7.38
N LEU A 32 -26.76 30.07 -7.34
CA LEU A 32 -27.84 30.38 -6.42
C LEU A 32 -28.19 29.14 -5.59
N VAL A 33 -28.02 29.21 -4.27
CA VAL A 33 -28.41 28.11 -3.37
C VAL A 33 -29.93 28.08 -3.23
N LYS A 34 -30.57 26.97 -3.60
CA LYS A 34 -32.02 26.74 -3.44
C LYS A 34 -32.34 26.05 -2.13
N ARG A 35 -31.44 25.18 -1.67
CA ARG A 35 -31.54 24.49 -0.39
C ARG A 35 -30.14 24.30 0.17
N GLU A 36 -29.95 24.73 1.42
CA GLU A 36 -28.70 24.55 2.14
C GLU A 36 -28.37 23.07 2.35
N GLY A 37 -27.08 22.75 2.26
CA GLY A 37 -26.55 21.46 2.67
C GLY A 37 -26.12 21.45 4.14
N THR A 38 -25.55 20.33 4.57
CA THR A 38 -25.03 20.11 5.93
C THR A 38 -23.55 19.78 5.90
N GLY A 39 -22.89 19.88 7.06
CA GLY A 39 -21.45 19.66 7.19
C GLY A 39 -20.61 20.91 6.90
N GLN A 40 -19.32 20.80 7.21
CA GLN A 40 -18.33 21.87 7.01
C GLN A 40 -17.35 21.57 5.86
N GLU A 41 -17.23 20.30 5.47
CA GLU A 41 -16.35 19.91 4.37
C GLU A 41 -17.01 20.15 3.01
N LEU A 42 -16.17 20.52 2.05
CA LEU A 42 -16.54 20.68 0.65
C LEU A 42 -15.74 19.67 -0.19
N PRO A 43 -16.27 19.22 -1.34
CA PRO A 43 -15.51 18.43 -2.29
C PRO A 43 -14.21 19.12 -2.71
N MET A 44 -13.13 18.35 -2.81
CA MET A 44 -11.81 18.79 -3.25
C MET A 44 -11.47 18.19 -4.62
N ILE A 45 -10.40 18.70 -5.24
CA ILE A 45 -9.92 18.15 -6.51
C ILE A 45 -9.59 16.66 -6.31
N GLY A 46 -10.07 15.84 -7.25
CA GLY A 46 -9.89 14.39 -7.25
C GLY A 46 -10.93 13.61 -6.44
N ASP A 47 -11.77 14.28 -5.63
CA ASP A 47 -12.85 13.60 -4.93
C ASP A 47 -13.85 13.02 -5.95
N LYS A 48 -14.34 11.82 -5.65
CA LYS A 48 -15.46 11.22 -6.37
C LYS A 48 -16.75 11.77 -5.78
N VAL A 49 -17.51 12.50 -6.59
CA VAL A 49 -18.76 13.15 -6.17
C VAL A 49 -19.96 12.42 -6.75
N SER A 50 -21.07 12.40 -6.03
CA SER A 50 -22.34 11.80 -6.45
C SER A 50 -23.45 12.86 -6.46
N VAL A 51 -24.05 13.10 -7.62
CA VAL A 51 -25.05 14.17 -7.81
C VAL A 51 -26.30 13.71 -8.56
N HIS A 52 -27.42 14.39 -8.31
CA HIS A 52 -28.48 14.50 -9.32
C HIS A 52 -28.49 15.88 -9.95
N TYR A 53 -29.00 15.96 -11.18
CA TYR A 53 -29.12 17.23 -11.88
C TYR A 53 -30.29 17.29 -12.87
N VAL A 54 -30.65 18.52 -13.22
CA VAL A 54 -31.53 18.87 -14.34
C VAL A 54 -30.83 19.98 -15.14
N GLY A 55 -30.67 19.78 -16.45
CA GLY A 55 -30.05 20.71 -17.38
C GLY A 55 -31.05 21.31 -18.35
N THR A 56 -31.08 22.64 -18.41
CA THR A 56 -31.98 23.44 -19.26
C THR A 56 -31.21 24.55 -19.98
N LEU A 57 -31.69 24.96 -21.15
CA LEU A 57 -31.27 26.21 -21.78
C LEU A 57 -31.86 27.41 -21.02
N LEU A 58 -31.35 28.62 -21.28
CA LEU A 58 -31.79 29.83 -20.61
C LEU A 58 -33.29 30.16 -20.84
N ASP A 59 -33.87 29.66 -21.93
CA ASP A 59 -35.30 29.75 -22.24
C ASP A 59 -36.17 28.70 -21.53
N GLY A 60 -35.56 27.86 -20.68
CA GLY A 60 -36.22 26.78 -19.95
C GLY A 60 -36.28 25.44 -20.70
N THR A 61 -35.80 25.36 -21.94
CA THR A 61 -35.82 24.12 -22.72
C THR A 61 -34.94 23.05 -22.07
N HIS A 62 -35.56 21.96 -21.63
CA HIS A 62 -34.86 20.83 -21.02
C HIS A 62 -34.06 20.02 -22.03
N PHE A 63 -32.79 19.72 -21.73
CA PHE A 63 -31.93 18.92 -22.62
C PHE A 63 -31.43 17.60 -22.00
N ASP A 64 -31.27 17.53 -20.68
CA ASP A 64 -30.85 16.32 -19.96
C ASP A 64 -31.17 16.40 -18.45
N SER A 65 -31.46 15.25 -17.83
CA SER A 65 -31.61 15.14 -16.38
C SER A 65 -31.19 13.74 -15.91
N SER A 66 -30.64 13.68 -14.69
CA SER A 66 -30.38 12.41 -14.02
C SER A 66 -31.47 11.95 -13.06
N ARG A 67 -32.57 12.71 -12.88
CA ARG A 67 -33.60 12.42 -11.86
C ARG A 67 -34.35 11.11 -12.09
N ASP A 68 -34.47 10.68 -13.34
CA ASP A 68 -35.14 9.43 -13.73
C ASP A 68 -34.16 8.24 -13.86
N ARG A 69 -32.88 8.43 -13.51
CA ARG A 69 -31.82 7.41 -13.58
C ARG A 69 -31.03 7.36 -12.27
N GLU A 70 -29.99 6.53 -12.22
CA GLU A 70 -29.08 6.50 -11.08
C GLU A 70 -28.31 7.83 -10.93
N LYS A 71 -27.81 8.09 -9.71
CA LYS A 71 -26.98 9.26 -9.43
C LYS A 71 -25.77 9.28 -10.36
N PHE A 72 -25.45 10.47 -10.85
CA PHE A 72 -24.29 10.65 -11.70
C PHE A 72 -23.05 10.82 -10.82
N CYS A 73 -22.05 9.97 -11.02
CA CYS A 73 -20.80 10.00 -10.27
C CYS A 73 -19.64 10.37 -11.20
N PHE A 74 -18.78 11.29 -10.75
CA PHE A 74 -17.61 11.74 -11.50
C PHE A 74 -16.49 12.20 -10.57
N ASP A 75 -15.27 12.32 -11.09
CA ASP A 75 -14.11 12.84 -10.36
C ASP A 75 -14.00 14.36 -10.53
N LEU A 76 -14.10 15.10 -9.44
CA LEU A 76 -14.13 16.55 -9.46
C LEU A 76 -12.76 17.15 -9.83
N GLY A 77 -12.75 18.16 -10.72
CA GLY A 77 -11.53 18.88 -11.10
C GLY A 77 -10.59 18.10 -12.03
N LYS A 78 -11.03 16.94 -12.54
CA LYS A 78 -10.31 16.14 -13.55
C LYS A 78 -10.79 16.39 -14.98
N GLY A 79 -11.70 17.34 -15.21
CA GLY A 79 -12.20 17.69 -16.54
C GLY A 79 -13.13 16.64 -17.16
N GLN A 80 -13.74 15.79 -16.35
CA GLN A 80 -14.78 14.84 -16.80
C GLN A 80 -16.12 15.52 -17.09
N VAL A 81 -16.31 16.73 -16.56
CA VAL A 81 -17.51 17.56 -16.73
C VAL A 81 -17.11 18.95 -17.26
N ILE A 82 -18.09 19.76 -17.62
CA ILE A 82 -17.83 21.14 -18.06
C ILE A 82 -17.16 21.96 -16.94
N ARG A 83 -16.35 22.96 -17.31
CA ARG A 83 -15.60 23.79 -16.36
C ARG A 83 -16.49 24.43 -15.28
N ALA A 84 -17.71 24.82 -15.65
CA ALA A 84 -18.66 25.39 -14.70
C ALA A 84 -19.07 24.41 -13.59
N TRP A 85 -19.16 23.12 -13.89
CA TRP A 85 -19.46 22.09 -12.89
C TRP A 85 -18.29 21.84 -11.96
N ASP A 86 -17.06 21.76 -12.49
CA ASP A 86 -15.85 21.61 -11.67
C ASP A 86 -15.72 22.77 -10.67
N ILE A 87 -16.09 24.00 -11.07
CA ILE A 87 -16.10 25.17 -10.19
C ILE A 87 -17.29 25.12 -9.22
N GLY A 88 -18.49 24.82 -9.73
CA GLY A 88 -19.74 24.87 -8.96
C GLY A 88 -19.83 23.81 -7.87
N VAL A 89 -19.60 22.54 -8.21
CA VAL A 89 -19.74 21.41 -7.28
C VAL A 89 -18.69 21.48 -6.16
N ALA A 90 -17.51 22.03 -6.42
CA ALA A 90 -16.48 22.28 -5.41
C ALA A 90 -16.93 23.25 -4.29
N THR A 91 -18.01 24.01 -4.50
CA THR A 91 -18.55 24.95 -3.50
C THR A 91 -19.76 24.39 -2.76
N MET A 92 -20.20 23.17 -3.06
CA MET A 92 -21.44 22.60 -2.52
C MET A 92 -21.19 21.81 -1.24
N LYS A 93 -22.13 21.89 -0.29
CA LYS A 93 -22.21 20.99 0.86
C LYS A 93 -23.05 19.75 0.57
N VAL A 94 -22.85 18.68 1.34
CA VAL A 94 -23.67 17.47 1.23
C VAL A 94 -25.14 17.81 1.51
N GLY A 95 -26.04 17.41 0.61
CA GLY A 95 -27.48 17.69 0.64
C GLY A 95 -27.91 19.01 0.01
N GLU A 96 -26.96 19.88 -0.37
CA GLU A 96 -27.22 21.17 -1.00
C GLU A 96 -27.88 21.00 -2.37
N VAL A 97 -28.87 21.85 -2.66
CA VAL A 97 -29.41 22.04 -4.02
C VAL A 97 -29.07 23.44 -4.46
N CYS A 98 -28.37 23.57 -5.59
CA CYS A 98 -28.06 24.87 -6.18
C CYS A 98 -28.48 24.95 -7.64
N GLN A 99 -28.67 26.17 -8.12
CA GLN A 99 -28.75 26.48 -9.54
C GLN A 99 -27.41 27.09 -9.99
N LEU A 100 -26.86 26.55 -11.07
CA LEU A 100 -25.69 27.10 -11.76
C LEU A 100 -26.12 27.67 -13.12
N ILE A 101 -25.77 28.92 -13.39
CA ILE A 101 -25.89 29.55 -14.70
C ILE A 101 -24.49 29.62 -15.31
N CYS A 102 -24.32 28.94 -16.43
CA CYS A 102 -23.03 28.64 -17.04
C CYS A 102 -22.93 29.31 -18.41
N LYS A 103 -22.08 30.33 -18.55
CA LYS A 103 -21.78 30.93 -19.85
C LYS A 103 -21.05 29.95 -20.76
N PRO A 104 -21.15 30.10 -22.10
CA PRO A 104 -20.58 29.14 -23.05
C PRO A 104 -19.08 28.92 -22.87
N GLU A 105 -18.32 29.94 -22.46
CA GLU A 105 -16.89 29.81 -22.19
C GLU A 105 -16.60 28.77 -21.10
N TYR A 106 -17.49 28.60 -20.12
CA TYR A 106 -17.38 27.61 -19.05
C TYR A 106 -18.18 26.33 -19.31
N ALA A 107 -18.83 26.23 -20.48
CA ALA A 107 -19.63 25.10 -20.94
C ALA A 107 -19.08 24.53 -22.26
N TYR A 108 -19.88 24.49 -23.33
CA TYR A 108 -19.52 23.88 -24.63
C TYR A 108 -19.04 24.87 -25.70
N GLY A 109 -18.86 26.15 -25.34
CA GLY A 109 -18.30 27.18 -26.21
C GLY A 109 -19.06 27.38 -27.53
N SER A 110 -18.32 27.85 -28.54
CA SER A 110 -18.86 28.13 -29.87
C SER A 110 -19.22 26.89 -30.68
N ALA A 111 -18.77 25.70 -30.28
CA ALA A 111 -19.13 24.45 -30.93
C ALA A 111 -20.51 23.94 -30.47
N GLY A 112 -20.87 24.17 -29.20
CA GLY A 112 -22.05 23.54 -28.58
C GLY A 112 -21.88 22.03 -28.43
N SER A 113 -23.00 21.32 -28.26
CA SER A 113 -23.08 19.85 -28.30
C SER A 113 -24.33 19.42 -29.07
N PRO A 114 -24.29 19.46 -30.41
CA PRO A 114 -25.44 19.14 -31.24
C PRO A 114 -25.92 17.68 -31.06
N PRO A 115 -27.23 17.41 -31.21
CA PRO A 115 -28.29 18.36 -31.58
C PRO A 115 -28.90 19.10 -30.38
N LYS A 116 -28.54 18.74 -29.15
CA LYS A 116 -29.23 19.21 -27.93
C LYS A 116 -28.80 20.59 -27.46
N ILE A 117 -27.51 20.90 -27.59
CA ILE A 117 -26.93 22.14 -27.09
C ILE A 117 -26.40 22.95 -28.28
N PRO A 118 -26.97 24.14 -28.57
CA PRO A 118 -26.52 24.96 -29.69
C PRO A 118 -25.16 25.64 -29.40
N PRO A 119 -24.47 26.13 -30.45
CA PRO A 119 -23.34 27.03 -30.33
C PRO A 119 -23.59 28.21 -29.39
N ASN A 120 -22.60 28.54 -28.56
CA ASN A 120 -22.62 29.68 -27.62
C ASN A 120 -23.81 29.68 -26.63
N ALA A 121 -24.36 28.51 -26.31
CA ALA A 121 -25.45 28.39 -25.36
C ALA A 121 -25.04 28.72 -23.93
N THR A 122 -25.86 29.52 -23.24
CA THR A 122 -25.84 29.61 -21.78
C THR A 122 -26.71 28.50 -21.22
N LEU A 123 -26.14 27.72 -20.30
CA LEU A 123 -26.81 26.57 -19.69
C LEU A 123 -27.22 26.89 -18.26
N VAL A 124 -28.35 26.34 -17.83
CA VAL A 124 -28.81 26.41 -16.45
C VAL A 124 -28.93 24.99 -15.92
N PHE A 125 -28.21 24.70 -14.83
CA PHE A 125 -28.27 23.44 -14.14
C PHE A 125 -28.86 23.62 -12.76
N GLU A 126 -29.78 22.75 -12.36
CA GLU A 126 -30.06 22.49 -10.96
C GLU A 126 -29.30 21.24 -10.55
N ILE A 127 -28.47 21.32 -9.50
CA ILE A 127 -27.62 20.23 -9.03
C ILE A 127 -27.89 19.97 -7.56
N GLU A 128 -28.00 18.70 -7.19
CA GLU A 128 -28.09 18.23 -5.81
C GLU A 128 -26.88 17.34 -5.50
N LEU A 129 -26.06 17.74 -4.52
CA LEU A 129 -24.91 16.96 -4.07
C LEU A 129 -25.34 15.97 -3.00
N PHE A 130 -25.16 14.67 -3.24
CA PHE A 130 -25.53 13.62 -2.28
C PHE A 130 -24.38 13.16 -1.41
N ASP A 131 -23.20 13.00 -2.00
CA ASP A 131 -22.05 12.47 -1.30
C ASP A 131 -20.76 12.80 -2.05
N PHE A 132 -19.65 12.81 -1.34
CA PHE A 132 -18.32 12.83 -1.93
C PHE A 132 -17.34 12.07 -1.05
N HIS A 133 -16.34 11.45 -1.67
CA HIS A 133 -15.25 10.82 -0.95
C HIS A 133 -13.93 11.02 -1.70
N GLY A 134 -12.83 11.01 -0.96
CA GLY A 134 -11.49 11.10 -1.54
C GLY A 134 -11.17 9.92 -2.46
N GLU A 135 -10.12 10.09 -3.25
CA GLU A 135 -9.60 9.08 -4.16
C GLU A 135 -8.82 8.01 -3.40
N ASP A 136 -9.13 6.74 -3.63
CA ASP A 136 -8.34 5.64 -3.07
C ASP A 136 -7.08 5.43 -3.91
N VAL A 137 -5.92 5.63 -3.30
CA VAL A 137 -4.60 5.42 -3.91
C VAL A 137 -3.84 4.24 -3.29
N SER A 138 -4.54 3.40 -2.52
CA SER A 138 -3.99 2.15 -2.01
C SER A 138 -3.73 1.17 -3.16
N THR A 139 -2.71 0.32 -3.01
CA THR A 139 -2.33 -0.66 -4.04
C THR A 139 -3.43 -1.69 -4.30
N ASP A 140 -4.25 -1.99 -3.29
CA ASP A 140 -5.29 -3.03 -3.36
C ASP A 140 -6.70 -2.45 -3.53
N GLU A 141 -6.84 -1.13 -3.72
CA GLU A 141 -8.13 -0.40 -3.72
C GLU A 141 -9.03 -0.76 -2.50
N ASP A 142 -8.41 -0.85 -1.32
CA ASP A 142 -9.04 -1.30 -0.07
C ASP A 142 -9.49 -0.15 0.85
N GLY A 143 -9.42 1.09 0.34
CA GLY A 143 -9.68 2.32 1.06
C GLY A 143 -8.65 2.60 2.15
N GLY A 144 -7.45 2.03 2.05
CA GLY A 144 -6.40 2.15 3.06
C GLY A 144 -5.61 3.45 2.98
N ILE A 145 -5.58 4.10 1.82
CA ILE A 145 -4.91 5.39 1.59
C ILE A 145 -5.85 6.25 0.76
N ILE A 146 -6.53 7.20 1.42
CA ILE A 146 -7.47 8.10 0.76
C ILE A 146 -6.81 9.46 0.55
N ARG A 147 -6.78 9.94 -0.69
CA ARG A 147 -6.21 11.21 -1.11
C ARG A 147 -7.29 12.26 -1.34
N ARG A 148 -7.02 13.50 -0.91
CA ARG A 148 -7.79 14.71 -1.26
C ARG A 148 -6.84 15.84 -1.67
N ILE A 149 -6.92 16.30 -2.91
CA ILE A 149 -5.91 17.22 -3.49
C ILE A 149 -6.23 18.67 -3.10
N ILE A 150 -5.28 19.35 -2.44
CA ILE A 150 -5.37 20.78 -2.07
C ILE A 150 -4.94 21.64 -3.26
N THR A 151 -3.74 21.36 -3.79
CA THR A 151 -3.15 22.06 -4.93
C THR A 151 -2.81 21.05 -5.99
N LYS A 152 -3.34 21.23 -7.20
CA LYS A 152 -3.07 20.34 -8.33
C LYS A 152 -1.60 20.43 -8.74
N GLY A 153 -0.97 19.27 -8.98
CA GLY A 153 0.37 19.19 -9.55
C GLY A 153 0.41 19.56 -11.02
N GLN A 154 1.61 19.46 -11.59
CA GLN A 154 1.91 19.73 -12.99
C GLN A 154 2.57 18.52 -13.64
N GLY A 155 2.29 18.35 -14.93
CA GLY A 155 2.78 17.22 -15.71
C GLY A 155 1.95 15.96 -15.48
N TYR A 156 2.45 14.84 -16.02
CA TYR A 156 1.78 13.54 -15.95
C TYR A 156 2.65 12.46 -15.30
N SER A 157 3.92 12.77 -15.04
CA SER A 157 4.86 11.85 -14.42
C SER A 157 4.66 11.81 -12.91
N LYS A 158 4.86 10.63 -12.34
CA LYS A 158 4.84 10.39 -10.89
C LYS A 158 6.12 9.71 -10.44
N PRO A 159 6.53 9.87 -9.16
CA PRO A 159 7.64 9.11 -8.61
C PRO A 159 7.40 7.59 -8.70
N ASN A 160 8.45 6.82 -9.00
CA ASN A 160 8.44 5.36 -8.91
C ASN A 160 9.24 4.88 -7.68
N GLU A 161 9.21 3.58 -7.41
CA GLU A 161 10.02 2.97 -6.36
C GLU A 161 11.50 3.29 -6.61
N GLY A 162 12.18 3.85 -5.60
CA GLY A 162 13.55 4.31 -5.70
C GLY A 162 13.78 5.70 -6.29
N ALA A 163 12.72 6.40 -6.70
CA ALA A 163 12.82 7.81 -7.11
C ALA A 163 13.39 8.67 -5.98
N ALA A 164 14.26 9.63 -6.33
CA ALA A 164 14.67 10.67 -5.40
C ALA A 164 13.57 11.73 -5.33
N VAL A 165 13.06 12.03 -4.13
CA VAL A 165 11.94 12.96 -3.91
C VAL A 165 12.33 14.08 -2.96
N GLU A 166 11.78 15.27 -3.20
CA GLU A 166 11.83 16.43 -2.32
C GLU A 166 10.42 16.75 -1.85
N VAL A 167 10.15 16.57 -0.56
CA VAL A 167 8.80 16.67 0.01
C VAL A 167 8.77 17.46 1.31
N THR A 168 7.64 18.13 1.57
CA THR A 168 7.25 18.56 2.91
C THR A 168 6.17 17.62 3.42
N VAL A 169 6.36 17.08 4.62
CA VAL A 169 5.46 16.10 5.24
C VAL A 169 5.05 16.60 6.62
N GLU A 170 3.75 16.74 6.83
CA GLU A 170 3.12 17.05 8.10
C GLU A 170 2.17 15.91 8.47
N GLY A 171 2.44 15.22 9.58
CA GLY A 171 1.64 14.11 10.10
C GLY A 171 0.84 14.53 11.32
N MET A 172 -0.46 14.22 11.30
CA MET A 172 -1.45 14.56 12.32
C MET A 172 -2.18 13.32 12.81
N LEU A 173 -2.46 13.28 14.12
CA LEU A 173 -3.32 12.30 14.76
C LEU A 173 -4.40 13.07 15.53
N GLU A 174 -5.67 12.86 15.19
CA GLU A 174 -6.81 13.54 15.82
C GLU A 174 -6.65 15.07 15.84
N GLY A 175 -6.09 15.65 14.75
CA GLY A 175 -5.83 17.08 14.60
C GLY A 175 -4.56 17.59 15.30
N HIS A 176 -3.82 16.76 16.02
CA HIS A 176 -2.54 17.12 16.64
C HIS A 176 -1.36 16.73 15.74
N VAL A 177 -0.52 17.70 15.39
CA VAL A 177 0.71 17.47 14.63
C VAL A 177 1.71 16.70 15.50
N PHE A 178 2.13 15.52 15.04
CA PHE A 178 3.17 14.70 15.66
C PHE A 178 4.46 14.65 14.83
N TYR A 179 4.40 15.07 13.57
CA TYR A 179 5.51 15.03 12.63
C TYR A 179 5.44 16.23 11.68
N GLU A 180 6.54 16.94 11.50
CA GLU A 180 6.64 17.99 10.48
C GLU A 180 8.09 18.11 10.02
N ARG A 181 8.38 17.79 8.76
CA ARG A 181 9.72 17.87 8.18
C ARG A 181 9.71 18.18 6.69
N GLU A 182 10.76 18.84 6.25
CA GLU A 182 11.17 18.89 4.84
C GLU A 182 12.25 17.83 4.61
N LEU A 183 12.06 16.97 3.62
CA LEU A 183 12.87 15.78 3.40
C LEU A 183 13.33 15.68 1.95
N LYS A 184 14.56 15.18 1.78
CA LYS A 184 15.07 14.65 0.52
C LYS A 184 15.49 13.21 0.74
N PHE A 185 14.78 12.27 0.11
CA PHE A 185 15.04 10.85 0.30
C PHE A 185 14.68 10.04 -0.95
N GLU A 186 15.06 8.76 -0.96
CA GLU A 186 14.62 7.83 -2.00
C GLU A 186 13.35 7.11 -1.55
N VAL A 187 12.34 7.05 -2.42
CA VAL A 187 11.16 6.21 -2.20
C VAL A 187 11.60 4.75 -1.98
N GLY A 188 11.12 4.13 -0.91
CA GLY A 188 11.57 2.85 -0.37
C GLY A 188 12.46 2.97 0.87
N ASP A 189 12.83 4.19 1.28
CA ASP A 189 13.63 4.51 2.47
C ASP A 189 12.89 5.40 3.50
N GLY A 190 11.56 5.42 3.48
CA GLY A 190 10.76 6.23 4.40
C GLY A 190 10.95 5.87 5.88
N ASP A 191 11.19 4.59 6.19
CA ASP A 191 11.37 4.08 7.56
C ASP A 191 12.53 4.79 8.29
N SER A 192 13.60 5.16 7.58
CA SER A 192 14.72 5.95 8.13
C SER A 192 14.33 7.32 8.66
N PHE A 193 13.20 7.84 8.18
CA PHE A 193 12.67 9.14 8.51
C PHE A 193 11.43 9.03 9.39
N ASP A 194 11.20 7.86 10.01
CA ASP A 194 10.01 7.54 10.79
C ASP A 194 8.70 7.70 9.99
N LEU A 195 8.74 7.45 8.68
CA LEU A 195 7.56 7.50 7.80
C LEU A 195 6.99 6.08 7.61
N PRO A 196 5.67 5.89 7.74
CA PRO A 196 5.05 4.61 7.44
C PRO A 196 4.94 4.39 5.91
N THR A 197 4.83 3.14 5.49
CA THR A 197 4.81 2.76 4.06
C THR A 197 3.71 3.44 3.24
N GLY A 198 2.59 3.80 3.87
CA GLY A 198 1.50 4.54 3.25
C GLY A 198 1.90 5.94 2.79
N VAL A 199 2.83 6.60 3.48
CA VAL A 199 3.34 7.92 3.06
C VAL A 199 4.14 7.81 1.77
N GLU A 200 4.96 6.77 1.62
CA GLU A 200 5.73 6.55 0.40
C GLU A 200 4.81 6.21 -0.78
N LYS A 201 3.80 5.36 -0.54
CA LYS A 201 2.75 5.07 -1.53
C LYS A 201 1.96 6.32 -1.93
N ALA A 202 1.63 7.17 -0.97
CA ALA A 202 0.99 8.46 -1.22
C ALA A 202 1.84 9.34 -2.13
N ILE A 203 3.15 9.48 -1.84
CA ILE A 203 4.09 10.25 -2.67
C ILE A 203 4.15 9.71 -4.11
N MET A 204 4.16 8.38 -4.30
CA MET A 204 4.14 7.76 -5.63
C MET A 204 2.84 8.01 -6.42
N ALA A 205 1.75 8.42 -5.75
CA ALA A 205 0.49 8.76 -6.41
C ALA A 205 0.44 10.24 -6.88
N MET A 206 1.36 11.08 -6.38
CA MET A 206 1.38 12.53 -6.57
C MET A 206 2.09 12.97 -7.85
N GLU A 207 1.67 14.12 -8.38
CA GLU A 207 2.34 14.86 -9.44
C GLU A 207 3.30 15.93 -8.86
N GLN A 208 4.28 16.38 -9.65
CA GLN A 208 5.20 17.42 -9.20
C GLN A 208 4.46 18.73 -8.90
N GLY A 209 4.75 19.33 -7.75
CA GLY A 209 4.07 20.53 -7.25
C GLY A 209 2.73 20.27 -6.57
N GLU A 210 2.25 19.02 -6.54
CA GLU A 210 0.99 18.66 -5.87
C GLU A 210 1.12 18.82 -4.36
N GLU A 211 0.05 19.33 -3.74
CA GLU A 211 -0.15 19.33 -2.29
C GLU A 211 -1.48 18.64 -1.99
N ALA A 212 -1.47 17.63 -1.12
CA ALA A 212 -2.65 16.83 -0.85
C ALA A 212 -2.71 16.37 0.62
N ARG A 213 -3.92 16.10 1.09
CA ARG A 213 -4.18 15.40 2.34
C ARG A 213 -4.39 13.92 2.08
N PHE A 214 -3.86 13.10 2.98
CA PHE A 214 -3.95 11.66 2.94
C PHE A 214 -4.47 11.14 4.27
N THR A 215 -5.49 10.29 4.22
CA THR A 215 -5.93 9.49 5.36
C THR A 215 -5.38 8.09 5.20
N ILE A 216 -4.52 7.67 6.12
CA ILE A 216 -3.76 6.42 6.06
C ILE A 216 -4.23 5.49 7.18
N LYS A 217 -4.89 4.39 6.81
CA LYS A 217 -5.36 3.37 7.76
C LYS A 217 -4.20 2.55 8.33
N PRO A 218 -4.40 1.86 9.47
CA PRO A 218 -3.33 1.15 10.18
C PRO A 218 -2.52 0.16 9.32
N LYS A 219 -3.15 -0.50 8.33
CA LYS A 219 -2.48 -1.41 7.38
C LYS A 219 -1.30 -0.74 6.65
N TYR A 220 -1.44 0.55 6.33
CA TYR A 220 -0.42 1.36 5.65
C TYR A 220 0.26 2.37 6.59
N GLY A 221 -0.22 2.50 7.83
CA GLY A 221 0.37 3.31 8.90
C GLY A 221 1.41 2.52 9.72
N PHE A 222 1.40 2.69 11.04
CA PHE A 222 2.28 1.98 11.97
C PHE A 222 1.70 0.65 12.49
N GLY A 223 0.70 0.09 11.79
CA GLY A 223 0.11 -1.20 12.12
C GLY A 223 -0.57 -1.24 13.49
N THR A 224 -0.71 -2.44 14.04
CA THR A 224 -1.31 -2.69 15.36
C THR A 224 -0.38 -2.39 16.53
N THR A 225 0.92 -2.20 16.28
CA THR A 225 1.92 -1.88 17.31
C THR A 225 1.97 -0.38 17.59
N GLY A 226 1.76 0.46 16.58
CA GLY A 226 1.90 1.90 16.70
C GLY A 226 3.37 2.33 16.63
N ASN A 227 3.64 3.57 17.05
CA ASN A 227 4.98 4.14 17.09
C ASN A 227 5.16 4.93 18.40
N GLU A 228 5.81 4.30 19.38
CA GLU A 228 6.02 4.88 20.72
C GLU A 228 6.84 6.18 20.67
N LYS A 229 7.84 6.26 19.80
CA LYS A 229 8.70 7.44 19.65
C LYS A 229 7.91 8.68 19.19
N LEU A 230 6.88 8.47 18.37
CA LEU A 230 5.99 9.53 17.88
C LEU A 230 4.70 9.67 18.69
N GLY A 231 4.52 8.89 19.76
CA GLY A 231 3.31 8.90 20.57
C GLY A 231 2.07 8.34 19.86
N ILE A 232 2.25 7.49 18.86
CA ILE A 232 1.16 6.96 18.03
C ILE A 232 0.70 5.60 18.57
N PRO A 233 -0.57 5.43 18.94
CA PRO A 233 -1.07 4.16 19.42
C PRO A 233 -1.22 3.13 18.29
N GLY A 234 -1.21 1.86 18.66
CA GLY A 234 -1.51 0.76 17.74
C GLY A 234 -2.92 0.86 17.16
N GLY A 235 -3.06 0.60 15.85
CA GLY A 235 -4.35 0.68 15.17
C GLY A 235 -4.81 2.11 14.86
N ALA A 236 -3.94 3.11 14.98
CA ALA A 236 -4.26 4.49 14.63
C ALA A 236 -4.41 4.70 13.11
N THR A 237 -5.46 5.43 12.73
CA THR A 237 -5.57 6.05 11.39
C THR A 237 -4.90 7.42 11.46
N LEU A 238 -4.04 7.71 10.48
CA LEU A 238 -3.21 8.91 10.47
C LEU A 238 -3.66 9.85 9.34
N GLU A 239 -3.53 11.14 9.58
CA GLU A 239 -3.67 12.16 8.56
C GLU A 239 -2.30 12.71 8.19
N TYR A 240 -2.01 12.81 6.90
CA TYR A 240 -0.79 13.42 6.40
C TYR A 240 -1.11 14.50 5.38
N LYS A 241 -0.51 15.66 5.53
CA LYS A 241 -0.45 16.69 4.51
C LYS A 241 0.92 16.64 3.87
N ILE A 242 0.95 16.36 2.57
CA ILE A 242 2.19 16.16 1.82
C ILE A 242 2.22 17.15 0.66
N LYS A 243 3.37 17.81 0.48
CA LYS A 243 3.68 18.61 -0.69
C LYS A 243 4.87 17.99 -1.42
N LEU A 244 4.67 17.57 -2.67
CA LEU A 244 5.74 17.07 -3.53
C LEU A 244 6.35 18.21 -4.33
N THR A 245 7.52 18.69 -3.93
CA THR A 245 8.17 19.84 -4.57
C THR A 245 8.85 19.45 -5.88
N ALA A 246 9.62 18.36 -5.86
CA ALA A 246 10.36 17.84 -7.00
C ALA A 246 10.61 16.35 -6.85
N PHE A 247 10.85 15.66 -7.96
CA PHE A 247 11.36 14.30 -7.94
C PHE A 247 12.16 13.98 -9.21
N GLU A 248 13.02 12.97 -9.10
CA GLU A 248 13.71 12.32 -10.21
C GLU A 248 13.40 10.82 -10.15
N LYS A 249 12.82 10.28 -11.22
CA LYS A 249 12.47 8.86 -11.29
C LYS A 249 13.73 8.00 -11.25
N ALA A 250 13.65 6.87 -10.56
CA ALA A 250 14.63 5.81 -10.77
C ALA A 250 14.46 5.27 -12.20
N LYS A 251 15.59 5.04 -12.89
CA LYS A 251 15.57 4.36 -14.19
C LYS A 251 15.11 2.92 -13.99
N GLU A 252 14.17 2.49 -14.82
CA GLU A 252 13.75 1.09 -14.88
C GLU A 252 14.85 0.24 -15.54
N SER A 253 14.83 -1.06 -15.25
CA SER A 253 15.88 -1.96 -15.74
C SER A 253 15.99 -2.00 -17.28
N TRP A 254 14.92 -1.72 -18.02
CA TRP A 254 14.94 -1.71 -19.49
C TRP A 254 15.33 -0.35 -20.08
N GLU A 255 15.33 0.72 -19.29
CA GLU A 255 15.73 2.06 -19.72
C GLU A 255 17.24 2.25 -19.71
N MET A 256 17.96 1.38 -19.02
CA MET A 256 19.42 1.41 -18.93
C MET A 256 20.07 0.46 -19.92
N ASN A 257 21.10 0.92 -20.59
CA ASN A 257 21.99 0.04 -21.34
C ASN A 257 22.94 -0.74 -20.39
N THR A 258 23.65 -1.74 -20.91
CA THR A 258 24.56 -2.58 -20.12
C THR A 258 25.60 -1.77 -19.34
N LEU A 259 26.25 -0.78 -19.98
CA LEU A 259 27.28 0.04 -19.34
C LEU A 259 26.69 0.81 -18.15
N GLU A 260 25.54 1.46 -18.36
CA GLU A 260 24.82 2.16 -17.29
C GLU A 260 24.43 1.21 -16.15
N LYS A 261 23.96 -0.01 -16.45
CA LYS A 261 23.62 -0.99 -15.40
C LYS A 261 24.83 -1.37 -14.56
N LEU A 262 25.99 -1.57 -15.17
CA LEU A 262 27.23 -1.92 -14.47
C LEU A 262 27.70 -0.76 -13.57
N GLU A 263 27.68 0.47 -14.09
CA GLU A 263 28.02 1.68 -13.33
C GLU A 263 27.05 1.91 -12.16
N GLN A 264 25.75 1.87 -12.41
CA GLN A 264 24.73 2.04 -11.37
C GLN A 264 24.81 0.93 -10.32
N SER A 265 25.06 -0.32 -10.74
CA SER A 265 25.26 -1.44 -9.82
C SER A 265 26.44 -1.21 -8.87
N ALA A 266 27.53 -0.60 -9.34
CA ALA A 266 28.66 -0.25 -8.48
C ALA A 266 28.30 0.85 -7.47
N ILE A 267 27.55 1.87 -7.90
CA ILE A 267 27.10 2.98 -7.02
C ILE A 267 26.18 2.45 -5.92
N VAL A 268 25.13 1.71 -6.28
CA VAL A 268 24.16 1.19 -5.27
C VAL A 268 24.80 0.14 -4.37
N LYS A 269 25.81 -0.61 -4.87
CA LYS A 269 26.60 -1.52 -4.02
C LYS A 269 27.28 -0.75 -2.89
N GLU A 270 27.93 0.37 -3.19
CA GLU A 270 28.60 1.15 -2.13
C GLU A 270 27.62 1.87 -1.22
N LYS A 271 26.50 2.35 -1.75
CA LYS A 271 25.41 2.87 -0.92
C LYS A 271 24.88 1.79 0.04
N GLY A 272 24.64 0.57 -0.44
CA GLY A 272 24.25 -0.57 0.38
C GLY A 272 25.29 -0.91 1.45
N THR A 273 26.59 -0.84 1.10
CA THR A 273 27.68 -1.07 2.06
C THR A 273 27.70 -0.01 3.16
N GLN A 274 27.44 1.26 2.81
CA GLN A 274 27.33 2.34 3.77
C GLN A 274 26.17 2.11 4.74
N TYR A 275 24.97 1.81 4.23
CA TYR A 275 23.83 1.45 5.08
C TYR A 275 24.13 0.25 5.98
N PHE A 276 24.80 -0.78 5.45
CA PHE A 276 25.17 -1.95 6.25
C PHE A 276 26.08 -1.58 7.43
N LYS A 277 27.05 -0.68 7.22
CA LYS A 277 27.94 -0.18 8.28
C LYS A 277 27.19 0.64 9.33
N GLU A 278 26.16 1.37 8.93
CA GLU A 278 25.28 2.13 9.83
C GLU A 278 24.28 1.25 10.59
N GLY A 279 24.27 -0.08 10.38
CA GLY A 279 23.31 -1.00 10.99
C GLY A 279 21.93 -1.01 10.31
N LYS A 280 21.79 -0.30 9.19
CA LYS A 280 20.58 -0.14 8.40
C LYS A 280 20.38 -1.31 7.43
N TYR A 281 20.21 -2.51 7.97
CA TYR A 281 20.25 -3.76 7.18
C TYR A 281 19.12 -3.90 6.17
N LYS A 282 17.90 -3.44 6.49
CA LYS A 282 16.76 -3.46 5.55
C LYS A 282 17.05 -2.60 4.33
N GLN A 283 17.52 -1.37 4.53
CA GLN A 283 17.87 -0.44 3.45
C GLN A 283 19.04 -0.96 2.61
N ALA A 284 20.08 -1.50 3.27
CA ALA A 284 21.17 -2.16 2.57
C ALA A 284 20.65 -3.27 1.64
N SER A 285 19.70 -4.08 2.10
CA SER A 285 19.08 -5.13 1.30
C SER A 285 18.34 -4.59 0.06
N VAL A 286 17.65 -3.45 0.17
CA VAL A 286 16.97 -2.80 -0.96
C VAL A 286 17.99 -2.41 -2.04
N GLN A 287 19.12 -1.81 -1.66
CA GLN A 287 20.16 -1.41 -2.61
C GLN A 287 20.77 -2.62 -3.33
N TYR A 288 21.07 -3.71 -2.60
CA TYR A 288 21.62 -4.91 -3.22
C TYR A 288 20.60 -5.66 -4.10
N LYS A 289 19.29 -5.60 -3.78
CA LYS A 289 18.23 -6.15 -4.64
C LYS A 289 18.18 -5.45 -6.00
N ARG A 290 18.45 -4.14 -6.08
CA ARG A 290 18.52 -3.42 -7.37
C ARG A 290 19.58 -4.02 -8.30
N ILE A 291 20.76 -4.33 -7.78
CA ILE A 291 21.85 -4.97 -8.56
C ILE A 291 21.38 -6.30 -9.15
N VAL A 292 20.74 -7.14 -8.33
CA VAL A 292 20.19 -8.42 -8.79
C VAL A 292 19.14 -8.18 -9.87
N SER A 293 18.18 -7.28 -9.62
CA SER A 293 17.13 -6.96 -10.59
C SER A 293 17.67 -6.48 -11.94
N TRP A 294 18.75 -5.68 -11.94
CA TRP A 294 19.31 -5.14 -13.18
C TRP A 294 20.14 -6.14 -13.96
N LEU A 295 20.82 -7.08 -13.27
CA LEU A 295 21.83 -7.96 -13.88
C LEU A 295 21.41 -9.43 -13.98
N GLU A 296 20.34 -9.88 -13.31
CA GLU A 296 19.94 -11.30 -13.26
C GLU A 296 19.53 -11.83 -14.65
N ASN A 297 18.87 -11.00 -15.46
CA ASN A 297 18.38 -11.37 -16.80
C ASN A 297 19.26 -10.85 -17.94
N GLU A 298 20.37 -10.17 -17.64
CA GLU A 298 21.32 -9.74 -18.67
C GLU A 298 22.04 -10.96 -19.25
N SER A 299 21.94 -11.12 -20.56
CA SER A 299 22.55 -12.22 -21.31
C SER A 299 23.22 -11.66 -22.57
N ALA A 300 24.16 -12.43 -23.14
CA ALA A 300 24.94 -12.03 -24.31
C ALA A 300 25.82 -10.76 -24.11
N LEU A 301 26.36 -10.57 -22.90
CA LEU A 301 27.35 -9.54 -22.62
C LEU A 301 28.70 -9.86 -23.27
N GLN A 302 29.50 -8.83 -23.55
CA GLN A 302 30.90 -9.02 -23.95
C GLN A 302 31.67 -9.70 -22.80
N GLU A 303 32.75 -10.41 -23.13
CA GLU A 303 33.47 -11.23 -22.14
C GLU A 303 33.98 -10.44 -20.93
N GLU A 304 34.41 -9.19 -21.14
CA GLU A 304 34.84 -8.30 -20.06
C GLU A 304 33.67 -7.86 -19.17
N ASP A 305 32.57 -7.44 -19.79
CA ASP A 305 31.36 -7.00 -19.09
C ASP A 305 30.70 -8.15 -18.31
N GLU A 306 30.69 -9.36 -18.86
CA GLU A 306 30.16 -10.55 -18.17
C GLU A 306 30.96 -10.86 -16.90
N LYS A 307 32.29 -10.69 -16.92
CA LYS A 307 33.13 -10.86 -15.73
C LYS A 307 32.76 -9.84 -14.64
N VAL A 308 32.56 -8.58 -15.04
CA VAL A 308 32.14 -7.50 -14.11
C VAL A 308 30.74 -7.77 -13.57
N ALA A 309 29.78 -8.10 -14.43
CA ALA A 309 28.40 -8.43 -14.05
C ALA A 309 28.33 -9.63 -13.10
N LYS A 310 29.08 -10.70 -13.38
CA LYS A 310 29.17 -11.88 -12.51
C LYS A 310 29.75 -11.53 -11.14
N ALA A 311 30.81 -10.71 -11.09
CA ALA A 311 31.39 -10.26 -9.82
C ALA A 311 30.42 -9.40 -9.01
N LEU A 312 29.66 -8.51 -9.65
CA LEU A 312 28.64 -7.68 -9.02
C LEU A 312 27.46 -8.51 -8.48
N ARG A 313 26.93 -9.45 -9.28
CA ARG A 313 25.88 -10.38 -8.85
C ARG A 313 26.31 -11.22 -7.65
N LEU A 314 27.52 -11.78 -7.68
CA LEU A 314 28.08 -12.53 -6.56
C LEU A 314 28.18 -11.68 -5.30
N ALA A 315 28.71 -10.46 -5.41
CA ALA A 315 28.81 -9.53 -4.29
C ALA A 315 27.43 -9.15 -3.73
N ALA A 316 26.45 -8.90 -4.60
CA ALA A 316 25.08 -8.55 -4.21
C ALA A 316 24.42 -9.69 -3.41
N HIS A 317 24.45 -10.93 -3.93
CA HIS A 317 23.88 -12.09 -3.22
C HIS A 317 24.56 -12.36 -1.88
N LEU A 318 25.90 -12.28 -1.83
CA LEU A 318 26.64 -12.44 -0.58
C LEU A 318 26.20 -11.38 0.44
N ASN A 319 26.12 -10.12 0.04
CA ASN A 319 25.73 -9.04 0.93
C ASN A 319 24.26 -9.11 1.35
N LEU A 320 23.36 -9.53 0.45
CA LEU A 320 21.95 -9.82 0.79
C LEU A 320 21.84 -10.91 1.85
N ALA A 321 22.54 -12.04 1.66
CA ALA A 321 22.56 -13.11 2.66
C ALA A 321 23.02 -12.60 4.04
N MET A 322 24.03 -11.73 4.06
CA MET A 322 24.49 -11.10 5.31
C MET A 322 23.45 -10.17 5.93
N CYS A 323 22.73 -9.37 5.13
CA CYS A 323 21.65 -8.50 5.61
C CYS A 323 20.54 -9.34 6.24
N TYR A 324 20.12 -10.42 5.57
CA TYR A 324 19.07 -11.32 6.04
C TYR A 324 19.44 -12.05 7.32
N LEU A 325 20.68 -12.51 7.46
CA LEU A 325 21.19 -13.06 8.72
C LEU A 325 21.14 -12.04 9.86
N LYS A 326 21.43 -10.76 9.59
CA LYS A 326 21.37 -9.68 10.60
C LYS A 326 19.95 -9.34 11.04
N ILE A 327 18.97 -9.44 10.14
CA ILE A 327 17.55 -9.22 10.46
C ILE A 327 16.82 -10.51 10.90
N GLN A 328 17.55 -11.62 11.07
CA GLN A 328 17.04 -12.92 11.52
C GLN A 328 15.99 -13.55 10.59
N GLU A 329 16.16 -13.36 9.28
CA GLU A 329 15.35 -14.01 8.23
C GLU A 329 16.19 -15.08 7.50
N PRO A 330 16.30 -16.31 8.05
CA PRO A 330 17.25 -17.29 7.54
C PRO A 330 16.83 -17.92 6.19
N GLY A 331 15.53 -17.93 5.86
CA GLY A 331 15.05 -18.44 4.56
C GLY A 331 15.60 -17.63 3.37
N PRO A 332 15.34 -16.32 3.29
CA PRO A 332 15.92 -15.46 2.26
C PRO A 332 17.45 -15.43 2.27
N ALA A 333 18.09 -15.61 3.43
CA ALA A 333 19.55 -15.73 3.51
C ALA A 333 20.07 -16.97 2.79
N LEU A 334 19.42 -18.13 3.01
CA LEU A 334 19.75 -19.40 2.38
C LEU A 334 19.62 -19.31 0.85
N GLU A 335 18.50 -18.76 0.35
CA GLU A 335 18.27 -18.60 -1.09
C GLU A 335 19.37 -17.76 -1.77
N ASN A 336 19.79 -16.66 -1.14
CA ASN A 336 20.85 -15.81 -1.66
C ASN A 336 22.22 -16.51 -1.61
N CYS A 337 22.49 -17.32 -0.59
CA CYS A 337 23.69 -18.15 -0.55
C CYS A 337 23.71 -19.17 -1.68
N ASP A 338 22.60 -19.84 -1.98
CA ASP A 338 22.52 -20.78 -3.10
C ASP A 338 22.73 -20.09 -4.45
N LYS A 339 22.12 -18.91 -4.67
CA LYS A 339 22.38 -18.09 -5.86
C LYS A 339 23.87 -17.70 -5.97
N ALA A 340 24.50 -17.30 -4.86
CA ALA A 340 25.94 -17.01 -4.84
C ALA A 340 26.79 -18.25 -5.19
N MET A 341 26.41 -19.44 -4.71
CA MET A 341 27.11 -20.69 -5.00
C MET A 341 26.94 -21.18 -6.43
N ASN A 342 25.82 -20.86 -7.08
CA ASN A 342 25.64 -21.13 -8.51
C ASN A 342 26.62 -20.28 -9.36
N LEU A 343 27.04 -19.11 -8.87
CA LEU A 343 28.04 -18.26 -9.53
C LEU A 343 29.47 -18.70 -9.19
N ASP A 344 29.73 -19.03 -7.93
CA ASP A 344 31.00 -19.53 -7.40
C ASP A 344 30.76 -20.59 -6.33
N SER A 345 30.84 -21.86 -6.74
CA SER A 345 30.54 -23.02 -5.88
C SER A 345 31.57 -23.26 -4.78
N THR A 346 32.72 -22.59 -4.87
CA THR A 346 33.80 -22.67 -3.89
C THR A 346 33.81 -21.50 -2.92
N ASN A 347 32.94 -20.49 -3.10
CA ASN A 347 33.00 -19.26 -2.32
C ASN A 347 32.91 -19.48 -0.80
N GLU A 348 33.99 -19.15 -0.08
CA GLU A 348 34.08 -19.31 1.37
C GLU A 348 32.92 -18.64 2.11
N LYS A 349 32.58 -17.40 1.74
CA LYS A 349 31.53 -16.62 2.41
C LYS A 349 30.15 -17.19 2.14
N ALA A 350 29.88 -17.66 0.92
CA ALA A 350 28.58 -18.25 0.57
C ALA A 350 28.32 -19.52 1.39
N LEU A 351 29.29 -20.46 1.39
CA LEU A 351 29.21 -21.71 2.14
C LEU A 351 29.05 -21.45 3.65
N PHE A 352 29.87 -20.56 4.20
CA PHE A 352 29.82 -20.24 5.63
C PHE A 352 28.47 -19.64 6.04
N ARG A 353 27.99 -18.64 5.29
CA ARG A 353 26.70 -17.97 5.57
C ARG A 353 25.50 -18.91 5.35
N ARG A 354 25.59 -19.84 4.40
CA ARG A 354 24.55 -20.86 4.20
C ARG A 354 24.47 -21.79 5.40
N GLY A 355 25.62 -22.22 5.92
CA GLY A 355 25.71 -22.95 7.17
C GLY A 355 25.08 -22.20 8.35
N GLU A 356 25.32 -20.90 8.48
CA GLU A 356 24.69 -20.06 9.52
C GLU A 356 23.17 -19.99 9.37
N ALA A 357 22.66 -19.82 8.14
CA ALA A 357 21.23 -19.80 7.85
C ALA A 357 20.55 -21.14 8.17
N LEU A 358 21.14 -22.25 7.72
CA LEU A 358 20.67 -23.62 8.01
C LEU A 358 20.68 -23.90 9.51
N PHE A 359 21.72 -23.47 10.23
CA PHE A 359 21.79 -23.61 11.68
C PHE A 359 20.65 -22.84 12.37
N ALA A 360 20.37 -21.60 11.95
CA ALA A 360 19.24 -20.82 12.46
C ALA A 360 17.88 -21.48 12.17
N MET A 361 17.77 -22.22 11.06
CA MET A 361 16.60 -23.04 10.70
C MET A 361 16.55 -24.40 11.42
N LYS A 362 17.52 -24.71 12.29
CA LYS A 362 17.67 -26.00 13.01
C LYS A 362 17.96 -27.20 12.10
N GLU A 363 18.42 -26.95 10.88
CA GLU A 363 18.89 -27.96 9.93
C GLU A 363 20.36 -28.28 10.21
N PHE A 364 20.64 -28.79 11.42
CA PHE A 364 22.00 -28.89 11.96
C PHE A 364 22.92 -29.83 11.16
N ASP A 365 22.39 -30.92 10.62
CA ASP A 365 23.14 -31.84 9.76
C ASP A 365 23.65 -31.13 8.50
N LYS A 366 22.76 -30.47 7.76
CA LYS A 366 23.12 -29.72 6.55
C LYS A 366 24.05 -28.55 6.85
N ALA A 367 23.82 -27.84 7.95
CA ALA A 367 24.70 -26.76 8.39
C ALA A 367 26.12 -27.26 8.66
N LYS A 368 26.24 -28.40 9.34
CA LYS A 368 27.53 -29.04 9.62
C LYS A 368 28.25 -29.43 8.32
N ASP A 369 27.55 -29.99 7.35
CA ASP A 369 28.14 -30.36 6.06
C ASP A 369 28.73 -29.13 5.34
N ASP A 370 28.03 -28.00 5.36
CA ASP A 370 28.54 -26.74 4.81
C ASP A 370 29.79 -26.23 5.53
N PHE A 371 29.79 -26.21 6.87
CA PHE A 371 30.98 -25.80 7.62
C PHE A 371 32.15 -26.77 7.43
N GLN A 372 31.90 -28.07 7.30
CA GLN A 372 32.94 -29.05 6.97
C GLN A 372 33.53 -28.80 5.57
N LYS A 373 32.69 -28.47 4.59
CA LYS A 373 33.14 -28.08 3.26
C LYS A 373 33.98 -26.80 3.29
N VAL A 374 33.63 -25.82 4.12
CA VAL A 374 34.48 -24.63 4.38
C VAL A 374 35.84 -25.05 4.94
N ILE A 375 35.89 -25.95 5.94
CA ILE A 375 37.16 -26.41 6.51
C ILE A 375 38.01 -27.15 5.48
N GLN A 376 37.38 -27.95 4.61
CA GLN A 376 38.06 -28.70 3.57
C GLN A 376 38.73 -27.77 2.54
N LEU A 377 38.03 -26.72 2.10
CA LEU A 377 38.53 -25.77 1.10
C LEU A 377 39.41 -24.68 1.73
N TYR A 378 39.13 -24.30 2.98
CA TYR A 378 39.75 -23.19 3.71
C TYR A 378 40.16 -23.62 5.14
N PRO A 379 41.24 -24.42 5.30
CA PRO A 379 41.61 -25.01 6.59
C PRO A 379 41.98 -24.00 7.69
N SER A 380 42.32 -22.77 7.31
CA SER A 380 42.64 -21.65 8.21
C SER A 380 41.40 -21.02 8.87
N ASN A 381 40.19 -21.31 8.37
CA ASN A 381 38.95 -20.77 8.91
C ASN A 381 38.62 -21.41 10.27
N LYS A 382 39.01 -20.73 11.36
CA LYS A 382 38.75 -21.18 12.74
C LYS A 382 37.27 -21.08 13.13
N ALA A 383 36.53 -20.14 12.53
CA ALA A 383 35.11 -19.98 12.81
C ALA A 383 34.33 -21.22 12.35
N ALA A 384 34.64 -21.77 11.17
CA ALA A 384 33.97 -22.97 10.65
C ALA A 384 34.18 -24.18 11.57
N LYS A 385 35.40 -24.37 12.09
CA LYS A 385 35.68 -25.43 13.08
C LYS A 385 34.84 -25.28 14.35
N SER A 386 34.67 -24.05 14.83
CA SER A 386 33.86 -23.75 16.01
C SER A 386 32.38 -24.03 15.74
N GLN A 387 31.89 -23.68 14.56
CA GLN A 387 30.50 -23.94 14.15
C GLN A 387 30.20 -25.43 13.98
N VAL A 388 31.13 -26.25 13.46
CA VAL A 388 30.97 -27.72 13.42
C VAL A 388 30.75 -28.30 14.81
N ALA A 389 31.56 -27.87 15.79
CA ALA A 389 31.40 -28.32 17.17
C ALA A 389 30.04 -27.87 17.76
N LEU A 390 29.59 -26.67 17.41
CA LEU A 390 28.28 -26.16 17.82
C LEU A 390 27.14 -26.97 17.19
N CYS A 391 27.20 -27.30 15.90
CA CYS A 391 26.21 -28.18 15.24
C CYS A 391 26.12 -29.53 15.95
N GLN A 392 27.27 -30.17 16.24
CA GLN A 392 27.31 -31.47 16.94
C GLN A 392 26.65 -31.39 18.33
N LYS A 393 26.92 -30.32 19.07
CA LYS A 393 26.31 -30.08 20.37
C LYS A 393 24.79 -29.91 20.23
N SER A 394 24.32 -29.04 19.33
CA SER A 394 22.90 -28.80 19.10
C SER A 394 22.14 -30.05 18.64
N MET A 395 22.76 -30.88 17.78
CA MET A 395 22.18 -32.16 17.36
C MET A 395 22.00 -33.12 18.54
N LYS A 396 22.98 -33.20 19.45
CA LYS A 396 22.89 -34.03 20.65
C LYS A 396 21.78 -33.54 21.58
N GLU A 397 21.70 -32.23 21.81
CA GLU A 397 20.66 -31.62 22.64
C GLU A 397 19.26 -31.83 22.04
N GLN A 398 19.12 -31.70 20.71
CA GLN A 398 17.88 -31.96 19.99
C GLN A 398 17.46 -33.43 20.11
N HIS A 399 18.39 -34.37 19.89
CA HIS A 399 18.11 -35.80 20.06
C HIS A 399 17.70 -36.14 21.51
N GLU A 400 18.39 -35.60 22.52
CA GLU A 400 18.04 -35.83 23.91
C GLU A 400 16.65 -35.28 24.25
N LYS A 401 16.31 -34.10 23.72
CA LYS A 401 14.98 -33.50 23.87
C LYS A 401 13.91 -34.35 23.19
N ASP A 402 14.13 -34.78 21.96
CA ASP A 402 13.19 -35.61 21.21
C ASP A 402 12.98 -36.95 21.91
N LYS A 403 14.05 -37.58 22.40
CA LYS A 403 13.96 -38.81 23.20
C LYS A 403 13.06 -38.63 24.43
N ARG A 404 13.18 -37.50 25.14
CA ARG A 404 12.30 -37.18 26.29
C ARG A 404 10.85 -36.96 25.86
N ILE A 405 10.63 -36.23 24.76
CA ILE A 405 9.29 -35.97 24.22
C ILE A 405 8.61 -37.29 23.83
N TYR A 406 9.30 -38.15 23.07
CA TYR A 406 8.76 -39.46 22.68
C TYR A 406 8.50 -40.35 23.89
N ALA A 407 9.43 -40.43 24.86
CA ALA A 407 9.21 -41.21 26.08
C ALA A 407 7.95 -40.76 26.85
N ASN A 408 7.77 -39.46 27.04
CA ASN A 408 6.58 -38.89 27.69
C ASN A 408 5.30 -39.15 26.89
N MET A 409 5.39 -39.11 25.55
CA MET A 409 4.25 -39.37 24.66
C MET A 409 3.84 -40.85 24.71
N PHE A 410 4.80 -41.78 24.69
CA PHE A 410 4.56 -43.22 24.87
C PHE A 410 3.92 -43.52 26.23
N GLN A 411 4.41 -42.90 27.31
CA GLN A 411 3.83 -43.07 28.63
C GLN A 411 2.37 -42.60 28.67
N LYS A 412 2.07 -41.43 28.10
CA LYS A 412 0.68 -40.94 28.01
C LYS A 412 -0.23 -41.83 27.19
N PHE A 413 0.27 -42.44 26.11
CA PHE A 413 -0.52 -43.39 25.33
C PHE A 413 -0.78 -44.68 26.11
N ALA A 414 0.23 -45.23 26.78
CA ALA A 414 0.08 -46.40 27.66
C ALA A 414 -0.92 -46.14 28.82
N GLU A 415 -0.86 -44.96 29.43
CA GLU A 415 -1.84 -44.53 30.46
C GLU A 415 -3.26 -44.37 29.91
N ARG A 416 -3.40 -43.98 28.64
CA ARG A 416 -4.71 -43.86 27.99
C ARG A 416 -5.31 -45.21 27.63
N ASP A 417 -4.49 -46.13 27.15
CA ASP A 417 -4.92 -47.47 26.76
C ASP A 417 -5.29 -48.29 27.99
N SER A 418 -4.49 -48.23 29.07
CA SER A 418 -4.85 -48.84 30.36
C SER A 418 -6.14 -48.27 30.97
N LYS A 419 -6.42 -46.96 30.80
CA LYS A 419 -7.71 -46.35 31.21
C LYS A 419 -8.88 -46.78 30.31
N LYS A 420 -8.64 -47.16 29.06
CA LYS A 420 -9.65 -47.72 28.16
C LYS A 420 -9.96 -49.18 28.50
N ASP A 421 -8.92 -49.97 28.76
CA ASP A 421 -9.06 -51.38 29.14
C ASP A 421 -9.80 -51.53 30.47
N ASN A 422 -9.46 -50.71 31.47
CA ASN A 422 -10.20 -50.65 32.74
C ASN A 422 -11.67 -50.25 32.53
N LYS A 423 -11.99 -49.39 31.55
CA LYS A 423 -13.39 -49.03 31.21
C LYS A 423 -14.13 -50.15 30.48
N SER A 424 -13.45 -51.00 29.70
CA SER A 424 -14.08 -52.18 29.08
C SER A 424 -14.27 -53.32 30.07
N ASP A 425 -13.38 -53.48 31.05
CA ASP A 425 -13.48 -54.51 32.09
C ASP A 425 -14.54 -54.17 33.14
N LEU A 426 -14.72 -52.88 33.47
CA LEU A 426 -15.87 -52.39 34.26
C LEU A 426 -17.22 -52.59 33.55
N LYS A 427 -17.24 -52.69 32.22
CA LYS A 427 -18.46 -52.97 31.45
C LYS A 427 -18.76 -54.46 31.32
N LYS A 428 -17.75 -55.34 31.44
CA LYS A 428 -17.92 -56.80 31.47
C LYS A 428 -18.22 -57.36 32.86
N SER A 429 -17.78 -56.69 33.92
CA SER A 429 -18.06 -57.09 35.32
C SER A 429 -19.41 -56.61 35.87
N GLY A 430 -20.15 -55.79 35.11
CA GLY A 430 -21.48 -55.30 35.49
C GLY A 430 -22.66 -56.18 35.08
N ASP A 431 -22.44 -57.35 34.48
CA ASP A 431 -23.50 -58.24 33.96
C ASP A 431 -23.62 -59.57 34.75
N GLU A 432 -22.87 -59.73 35.85
CA GLU A 432 -22.97 -60.88 36.76
C GLU A 432 -23.20 -60.42 38.21
N SER A 433 -24.37 -59.84 38.49
CA SER A 433 -25.05 -59.92 39.80
C SER A 433 -26.35 -59.10 39.77
N MET A 434 -27.42 -59.70 39.27
CA MET A 434 -28.78 -59.31 39.65
C MET A 434 -29.41 -60.44 40.45
N ASP A 435 -30.14 -60.00 41.48
CA ASP A 435 -31.14 -60.72 42.29
C ASP A 435 -30.62 -61.42 43.56
N VAL A 436 -30.85 -60.78 44.72
CA VAL A 436 -31.91 -61.15 45.69
C VAL A 436 -31.93 -60.13 46.85
N GLU A 437 -33.05 -59.43 47.08
CA GLU A 437 -33.69 -59.15 48.39
C GLU A 437 -34.96 -58.28 48.15
N ASN A 438 -36.16 -58.88 48.22
CA ASN A 438 -37.09 -58.93 49.35
C ASN A 438 -37.73 -57.58 49.74
N GLY A 439 -38.98 -57.42 49.30
CA GLY A 439 -39.88 -56.34 49.70
C GLY A 439 -40.60 -56.63 51.02
N GLU A 440 -40.69 -55.58 51.83
CA GLU A 440 -41.32 -55.54 53.15
C GLU A 440 -42.84 -55.70 53.11
N THR A 441 -43.35 -56.27 54.19
CA THR A 441 -44.74 -56.43 54.61
C THR A 441 -45.40 -55.10 55.01
N GLU A 442 -46.69 -54.94 54.69
CA GLU A 442 -47.67 -54.31 55.60
C GLU A 442 -49.10 -54.77 55.24
N ALA A 443 -49.92 -55.01 56.27
CA ALA A 443 -51.25 -55.60 56.21
C ALA A 443 -52.27 -54.75 57.00
N ALA A 444 -53.54 -54.81 56.55
CA ALA A 444 -54.81 -54.45 57.23
C ALA A 444 -54.98 -52.97 57.64
N GLU A 445 -56.14 -52.31 57.54
CA GLU A 445 -57.57 -52.72 57.46
C GLU A 445 -58.33 -51.96 56.37
#